data_AF-A0A5D4K6K4-F1
#
_entry.id   AF-A0A5D4K6K4-F1
#
_cell.length_a   1.000
_cell.length_b   1.000
_cell.length_c   1.000
_cell.angle_alpha   90.00
_cell.angle_beta   90.00
_cell.angle_gamma   90.00
#
_symmetry.space_group_name_H-M   'P 1'
#
loop_
_entity.id
_entity.type
_entity.pdbx_description
1 polymer ?
#
loop_
_entity_poly.entity_id
_entity_poly.type
_entity_poly.pdbx_seq_one_letter_code
_entity_poly.pdbx_strand_id
1 'polypeptide(L)'
;MTDYIVLEKEEIIYYVYNLNWLLPEEQQEVAKKVLFQLPPDQVDLLIPTYGKECWENGVSLLRTMGYPRNKQALPKLVRLLQDRNWPGAMEAIATFRDVGKDISTPYIEKECEEAVNCGDDD
;
A
#
# COMPACT_ATOMS: atom_id res chain seq x y z
N MET A 1 13.27 -13.69 13.92
CA MET A 1 13.21 -12.24 14.15
C MET A 1 13.68 -11.61 12.86
N THR A 2 12.81 -10.92 12.14
CA THR A 2 13.23 -10.13 10.98
C THR A 2 13.86 -8.87 11.55
N ASP A 3 15.16 -8.68 11.34
CA ASP A 3 15.82 -7.44 11.69
C ASP A 3 15.31 -6.38 10.71
N TYR A 4 14.55 -5.40 11.21
CA TYR A 4 14.12 -4.27 10.41
C TYR A 4 15.29 -3.33 10.16
N ILE A 5 15.33 -2.74 8.97
CA ILE A 5 16.29 -1.68 8.67
C ILE A 5 15.74 -0.34 9.14
N VAL A 6 16.63 0.55 9.56
CA VAL A 6 16.29 1.94 9.84
C VAL A 6 16.66 2.73 8.58
N LEU A 7 15.65 3.32 7.94
CA LEU A 7 15.81 4.23 6.82
C LEU A 7 15.17 5.56 7.16
N GLU A 8 15.82 6.64 6.74
CA GLU A 8 15.22 7.97 6.75
C GLU A 8 14.10 8.04 5.70
N LYS A 9 13.17 8.98 5.90
CA LYS A 9 12.00 9.11 5.03
C LYS A 9 12.40 9.33 3.57
N GLU A 10 13.44 10.11 3.32
CA GLU A 10 13.96 10.41 1.99
C GLU A 10 14.50 9.16 1.29
N GLU A 11 15.12 8.24 2.04
CA GLU A 11 15.61 6.96 1.51
C GLU A 11 14.46 6.03 1.16
N ILE A 12 13.43 5.96 2.02
CA ILE A 12 12.19 5.21 1.75
C ILE A 12 11.56 5.74 0.47
N ILE A 13 11.42 7.06 0.37
CA ILE A 13 10.89 7.77 -0.79
C ILE A 13 11.68 7.42 -2.07
N TYR A 14 13.01 7.39 -2.02
CA TYR A 14 13.83 6.97 -3.15
C TYR A 14 13.52 5.53 -3.60
N TYR A 15 13.42 4.57 -2.67
CA TYR A 15 13.10 3.20 -3.03
C TYR A 15 11.65 3.03 -3.50
N VAL A 16 10.69 3.78 -2.94
CA VAL A 16 9.30 3.76 -3.42
C VAL A 16 9.20 4.28 -4.85
N TYR A 17 9.97 5.30 -5.22
CA TYR A 17 10.09 5.73 -6.62
C TYR A 17 10.62 4.59 -7.52
N ASN A 18 11.57 3.80 -7.02
CA ASN A 18 12.12 2.68 -7.78
C ASN A 18 11.17 1.47 -7.89
N LEU A 19 9.99 1.50 -7.28
CA LEU A 19 8.91 0.55 -7.56
C LEU A 19 8.19 0.84 -8.89
N ASN A 20 8.55 1.91 -9.59
CA ASN A 20 7.99 2.28 -10.88
C ASN A 20 8.17 1.16 -11.92
N TRP A 21 7.08 0.61 -12.45
CA TRP A 21 7.12 -0.49 -13.42
C TRP A 21 7.72 -0.11 -14.79
N LEU A 22 7.96 1.19 -15.04
CA LEU A 22 8.66 1.69 -16.23
C LEU A 22 10.19 1.59 -16.09
N LEU A 23 10.72 1.33 -14.89
CA LEU A 23 12.13 1.11 -14.64
C LEU A 23 12.53 -0.36 -14.91
N PRO A 24 13.82 -0.66 -15.11
CA PRO A 24 14.30 -2.04 -15.24
C PRO A 24 13.85 -2.93 -14.07
N GLU A 25 13.42 -4.16 -14.36
CA GLU A 25 12.94 -5.12 -13.35
C GLU A 25 13.94 -5.33 -12.21
N GLU A 26 15.24 -5.38 -12.53
CA GLU A 26 16.30 -5.50 -11.52
C GLU A 26 16.26 -4.35 -10.48
N GLN A 27 15.98 -3.12 -10.92
CA GLN A 27 15.88 -1.97 -10.00
C GLN A 27 14.64 -2.09 -9.12
N GLN A 28 13.52 -2.55 -9.69
CA GLN A 28 12.29 -2.79 -8.95
C GLN A 28 12.48 -3.87 -7.89
N GLU A 29 13.18 -4.97 -8.23
CA GLU A 29 13.46 -6.07 -7.30
C GLU A 29 14.41 -5.66 -6.16
N VAL A 30 15.41 -4.81 -6.45
CA VAL A 30 16.24 -4.21 -5.40
C VAL A 30 15.39 -3.37 -4.46
N ALA A 31 14.52 -2.51 -5.00
CA ALA A 31 13.64 -1.67 -4.20
C ALA A 31 12.67 -2.50 -3.34
N LYS A 32 12.03 -3.53 -3.91
CA LYS A 32 11.15 -4.44 -3.18
C LYS A 32 11.88 -5.11 -2.01
N LYS A 33 13.10 -5.61 -2.20
CA LYS A 33 13.89 -6.26 -1.14
C LYS A 33 14.19 -5.32 0.02
N VAL A 34 14.59 -4.08 -0.28
CA VAL A 34 14.89 -3.06 0.75
C VAL A 34 13.61 -2.66 1.47
N LEU A 35 12.56 -2.29 0.74
CA LEU A 35 11.28 -1.88 1.33
C LEU A 35 10.61 -3.01 2.12
N PHE A 36 10.80 -4.27 1.73
CA PHE A 36 10.32 -5.42 2.49
C PHE A 36 10.97 -5.54 3.88
N GLN A 37 12.02 -4.78 4.19
CA GLN A 37 12.67 -4.79 5.51
C GLN A 37 12.23 -3.63 6.40
N LEU A 38 11.28 -2.79 5.94
CA LEU A 38 10.79 -1.67 6.75
C LEU A 38 10.01 -2.11 8.00
N PRO A 39 10.13 -1.36 9.10
CA PRO A 39 9.34 -1.62 10.29
C PRO A 39 7.84 -1.31 10.06
N PRO A 40 6.91 -1.96 10.79
CA PRO A 40 5.46 -1.81 10.58
C PRO A 40 4.91 -0.39 10.69
N ASP A 41 5.62 0.51 11.38
CA ASP A 41 5.26 1.92 11.58
C ASP A 41 5.62 2.82 10.39
N GLN A 42 6.36 2.31 9.40
CA GLN A 42 6.76 3.05 8.20
C GLN A 42 6.15 2.50 6.89
N VAL A 43 5.46 1.36 6.94
CA VAL A 43 4.93 0.70 5.73
C VAL A 43 3.83 1.50 5.03
N ASP A 44 3.20 2.46 5.70
CA ASP A 44 2.23 3.35 5.08
C ASP A 44 2.88 4.25 4.02
N LEU A 45 4.20 4.42 4.03
CA LEU A 45 4.94 5.20 3.03
C LEU A 45 5.04 4.52 1.67
N LEU A 46 4.69 3.23 1.56
CA LEU A 46 4.73 2.49 0.30
C LEU A 46 3.61 2.92 -0.67
N ILE A 47 2.52 3.47 -0.15
CA ILE A 47 1.39 3.92 -0.97
C ILE A 47 0.51 4.95 -0.27
N PRO A 48 -0.10 5.92 -0.98
CA PRO A 48 0.31 6.49 -2.25
C PRO A 48 1.28 7.64 -1.99
N THR A 49 2.56 7.44 -2.31
CA THR A 49 3.60 8.46 -2.15
C THR A 49 4.08 9.01 -3.50
N TYR A 50 3.92 8.24 -4.57
CA TYR A 50 4.36 8.55 -5.94
C TYR A 50 3.26 8.28 -6.97
N GLY A 51 3.59 8.48 -8.26
CA GLY A 51 2.67 8.27 -9.36
C GLY A 51 2.12 6.84 -9.44
N LYS A 52 1.07 6.68 -10.24
CA LYS A 52 0.32 5.42 -10.39
C LYS A 52 1.22 4.25 -10.77
N GLU A 53 2.31 4.53 -11.48
CA GLU A 53 3.35 3.60 -11.91
C GLU A 53 4.09 2.88 -10.76
N CYS A 54 3.99 3.36 -9.53
CA CYS A 54 4.57 2.69 -8.36
C CYS A 54 3.54 1.87 -7.56
N TRP A 55 2.23 2.11 -7.77
CA TRP A 55 1.20 1.65 -6.85
C TRP A 55 1.07 0.14 -6.83
N GLU A 56 1.02 -0.52 -7.99
CA GLU A 56 0.84 -1.98 -8.09
C GLU A 56 1.92 -2.74 -7.30
N ASN A 57 3.19 -2.40 -7.53
CA ASN A 57 4.32 -2.98 -6.81
C ASN A 57 4.26 -2.64 -5.31
N GLY A 58 3.86 -1.42 -4.94
CA GLY A 58 3.69 -1.01 -3.54
C GLY A 58 2.61 -1.79 -2.80
N VAL A 59 1.43 -1.97 -3.41
CA VAL A 59 0.34 -2.78 -2.83
C VAL A 59 0.73 -4.25 -2.75
N SER A 60 1.33 -4.79 -3.81
CA SER A 60 1.80 -6.18 -3.82
C SER A 60 2.77 -6.46 -2.67
N LEU A 61 3.67 -5.52 -2.38
CA LEU A 61 4.59 -5.62 -1.26
C LEU A 61 3.86 -5.58 0.10
N LEU A 62 2.91 -4.66 0.27
CA LEU A 62 2.08 -4.55 1.48
C LEU A 62 1.23 -5.80 1.73
N ARG A 63 0.70 -6.39 0.66
CA ARG A 63 -0.03 -7.66 0.71
C ARG A 63 0.89 -8.80 1.15
N THR A 64 2.10 -8.86 0.58
CA THR A 64 3.11 -9.86 0.92
C THR A 64 3.58 -9.74 2.38
N MET A 65 3.69 -8.51 2.90
CA MET A 65 3.99 -8.27 4.33
C MET A 65 2.88 -8.81 5.25
N GLY A 66 1.63 -8.71 4.81
CA GLY A 66 0.46 -9.22 5.52
C GLY A 66 0.14 -8.51 6.84
N TYR A 67 -1.00 -8.87 7.43
CA TYR A 67 -1.39 -8.39 8.76
C TYR A 67 -0.66 -9.20 9.85
N PRO A 68 -0.23 -8.58 10.98
CA PRO A 68 -0.44 -7.19 11.38
C PRO A 68 0.60 -6.20 10.83
N ARG A 69 1.59 -6.67 10.06
CA ARG A 69 2.72 -5.84 9.62
C ARG A 69 2.30 -4.68 8.72
N ASN A 70 1.30 -4.88 7.86
CA ASN A 70 0.79 -3.86 6.94
C ASN A 70 -0.31 -2.96 7.55
N LYS A 71 -0.61 -3.09 8.85
CA LYS A 71 -1.76 -2.43 9.49
C LYS A 71 -1.77 -0.91 9.26
N GLN A 72 -0.61 -0.26 9.35
CA GLN A 72 -0.52 1.20 9.17
C GLN A 72 -0.84 1.64 7.73
N ALA A 73 -0.74 0.75 6.74
CA ALA A 73 -1.08 1.06 5.37
C ALA A 73 -2.57 0.87 5.04
N LEU A 74 -3.36 0.20 5.90
CA LEU A 74 -4.78 -0.07 5.63
C LEU A 74 -5.60 1.21 5.33
N PRO A 75 -5.47 2.33 6.07
CA PRO A 75 -6.17 3.58 5.74
C PRO A 75 -5.89 4.10 4.32
N LYS A 76 -4.72 3.79 3.75
CA LYS A 76 -4.33 4.24 2.41
C LYS A 76 -4.73 3.23 1.34
N LEU A 77 -4.69 1.93 1.66
CA LEU A 77 -5.13 0.85 0.78
C LEU A 77 -6.64 0.89 0.52
N VAL A 78 -7.45 1.30 1.52
CA VAL A 78 -8.92 1.31 1.36
C VAL A 78 -9.37 2.28 0.26
N ARG A 79 -8.63 3.36 0.02
CA ARG A 79 -8.90 4.30 -1.07
C ARG A 79 -8.87 3.66 -2.45
N LEU A 80 -8.09 2.59 -2.63
CA LEU A 80 -8.02 1.88 -3.92
C LEU A 80 -9.28 1.06 -4.23
N LEU A 81 -10.19 0.89 -3.26
CA LEU A 81 -11.45 0.18 -3.50
C LEU A 81 -12.44 1.03 -4.31
N GLN A 82 -12.20 2.33 -4.43
CA GLN A 82 -13.06 3.27 -5.16
C GLN A 82 -13.06 2.98 -6.68
N ASP A 83 -11.93 2.56 -7.26
CA ASP A 83 -11.83 2.24 -8.69
C ASP A 83 -11.00 0.96 -8.89
N ARG A 84 -11.68 -0.09 -9.37
CA ARG A 84 -11.08 -1.40 -9.64
C ARG A 84 -10.03 -1.37 -10.76
N ASN A 85 -9.99 -0.31 -11.57
CA ASN A 85 -8.99 -0.13 -12.61
C ASN A 85 -7.72 0.57 -12.10
N TRP A 86 -7.71 1.07 -10.85
CA TRP A 86 -6.48 1.62 -10.29
C TRP A 86 -5.45 0.50 -10.05
N PRO A 87 -4.17 0.77 -10.33
CA PRO A 87 -3.13 -0.22 -10.11
C PRO A 87 -3.06 -0.64 -8.64
N GLY A 88 -3.07 -1.94 -8.38
CA GLY A 88 -3.10 -2.51 -7.03
C GLY A 88 -4.50 -2.58 -6.38
N ALA A 89 -5.57 -2.16 -7.05
CA ALA A 89 -6.92 -2.20 -6.48
C ALA A 89 -7.38 -3.63 -6.16
N MET A 90 -7.11 -4.59 -7.03
CA MET A 90 -7.50 -5.99 -6.82
C MET A 90 -6.73 -6.62 -5.64
N GLU A 91 -5.46 -6.28 -5.48
CA GLU A 91 -4.61 -6.70 -4.37
C GLU A 91 -5.04 -6.03 -3.05
N ALA A 92 -5.48 -4.77 -3.09
CA ALA A 92 -6.06 -4.08 -1.93
C ALA A 92 -7.36 -4.77 -1.51
N ILE A 93 -8.27 -5.07 -2.44
CA ILE A 93 -9.50 -5.83 -2.18
C ILE A 93 -9.17 -7.19 -1.56
N ALA A 94 -8.20 -7.92 -2.13
CA ALA A 94 -7.77 -9.20 -1.58
C ALA A 94 -7.19 -9.05 -0.17
N THR A 95 -6.46 -7.96 0.11
CA THR A 95 -5.92 -7.67 1.44
C THR A 95 -7.03 -7.44 2.46
N PHE A 96 -8.05 -6.64 2.15
CA PHE A 96 -9.21 -6.45 3.03
C PHE A 96 -10.04 -7.73 3.20
N ARG A 97 -10.12 -8.59 2.19
CA ARG A 97 -10.76 -9.90 2.34
C ARG A 97 -9.98 -10.77 3.35
N ASP A 98 -8.66 -10.79 3.25
CA ASP A 98 -7.81 -11.70 4.05
C ASP A 98 -7.68 -11.26 5.51
N VAL A 99 -7.69 -9.95 5.81
CA VAL A 99 -7.69 -9.46 7.21
C VAL A 99 -9.03 -9.66 7.91
N GLY A 100 -10.09 -9.98 7.16
CA GLY A 100 -11.40 -10.33 7.69
C GLY A 100 -12.30 -9.13 8.00
N LYS A 101 -13.61 -9.41 8.10
CA LYS A 101 -14.68 -8.41 8.21
C LYS A 101 -14.47 -7.45 9.39
N ASP A 102 -14.14 -7.98 10.57
CA ASP A 102 -14.03 -7.18 11.80
C ASP A 102 -12.96 -6.08 11.71
N ILE A 103 -11.88 -6.34 10.96
CA ILE A 103 -10.82 -5.37 10.72
C ILE A 103 -11.17 -4.46 9.54
N SER A 104 -11.75 -5.02 8.47
CA SER A 104 -11.97 -4.30 7.21
C SER A 104 -13.14 -3.31 7.26
N THR A 105 -14.24 -3.67 7.92
CA THR A 105 -15.49 -2.90 7.91
C THR A 105 -15.29 -1.44 8.33
N PRO A 106 -14.59 -1.12 9.45
CA PRO A 106 -14.41 0.28 9.86
C PRO A 106 -13.66 1.15 8.83
N TYR A 107 -12.73 0.58 8.06
CA TYR A 107 -12.03 1.34 7.02
C TYR A 107 -12.94 1.60 5.82
N ILE A 108 -13.70 0.59 5.40
CA ILE A 108 -14.59 0.67 4.23
C ILE A 108 -15.75 1.63 4.52
N GLU A 109 -16.38 1.52 5.69
CA GLU A 109 -17.47 2.41 6.10
C GLU A 109 -17.01 3.87 6.11
N LYS A 110 -15.81 4.13 6.65
CA LYS A 110 -15.23 5.47 6.67
C LYS A 110 -15.03 6.05 5.26
N GLU A 111 -14.51 5.27 4.32
CA GLU A 111 -14.35 5.75 2.94
C GLU A 111 -15.70 5.98 2.24
N CYS A 112 -16.71 5.15 2.50
CA CYS A 112 -18.06 5.38 2.00
C CYS A 112 -18.66 6.68 2.57
N GLU A 113 -18.48 6.94 3.86
CA GLU A 113 -18.90 8.20 4.49
C GLU A 113 -18.18 9.41 3.88
N GLU A 114 -16.87 9.31 3.61
CA GLU A 114 -16.09 10.36 2.95
C GLU A 114 -16.58 10.63 1.52
N ALA A 115 -16.88 9.58 0.74
CA ALA A 115 -17.40 9.72 -0.63
C ALA A 115 -18.73 10.49 -0.68
N VAL A 116 -19.68 10.13 0.21
CA VAL A 116 -20.97 10.82 0.33
C VAL A 116 -20.79 12.29 0.72
N ASN A 117 -19.88 12.59 1.64
CA ASN A 117 -19.63 13.96 2.08
C ASN A 117 -19.01 14.85 1.00
N CYS A 118 -18.21 14.26 0.09
CA CYS A 118 -17.58 14.97 -1.02
C CYS A 118 -18.48 15.12 -2.24
N GLY A 119 -19.64 14.44 -2.29
CA GLY A 119 -20.49 14.38 -3.47
C GLY A 119 -19.90 13.53 -4.60
N ASP A 120 -19.02 12.60 -4.26
CA ASP A 120 -18.44 11.59 -5.15
C ASP A 120 -19.21 10.26 -5.00
N ASP A 121 -20.55 10.32 -4.88
CA ASP A 121 -21.45 9.18 -4.68
C ASP A 121 -22.14 8.66 -5.95
N ASP A 122 -21.74 9.20 -7.12
CA ASP A 122 -22.25 8.86 -8.47
C ASP A 122 -21.88 7.43 -8.95
#